data_AF-A0A832UP58-F1
#
_entry.id   AF-A0A832UP58-F1
#
_cell.length_a   1.000
_cell.length_b   1.000
_cell.length_c   1.000
_cell.angle_alpha   90.00
_cell.angle_beta   90.00
_cell.angle_gamma   90.00
#
_symmetry.space_group_name_H-M   'P 1'
#
loop_
_entity.id
_entity.type
_entity.pdbx_description
1 polymer ?
#
loop_
_entity_poly.entity_id
_entity_poly.type
_entity_poly.pdbx_seq_one_letter_code
_entity_poly.pdbx_strand_id
1 'polypeptide(L)'
;NMSAYATALKVGSTLLVLNLIASGATLPDIELENPVDDVLRVSQDKNATLKRNSGNSITALEIQESYLEAVERNYSGGNKESGWIIQEWKRTLDEFKHNPEKLSDRIDWAIKEKLFTEFMETENMDWDDPMLQSLDLEYHNLDPDRGLYRGLEQENEVYSLLTEEEISRAIEFPPEGTRAKIRGEAVRKESENIKSIHWTGIEFENGNILDLTGVISQDDVEKTHATG
;
A
#
# COMPACT_ATOMS: atom_id res chain seq x y z
N ASN A 1 -6.18 -3.95 2.32
CA ASN A 1 -5.14 -3.91 3.36
C ASN A 1 -5.72 -3.21 4.56
N MET A 2 -5.77 -3.93 5.67
CA MET A 2 -6.03 -3.34 6.99
C MET A 2 -4.70 -2.87 7.59
N SER A 3 -3.63 -3.64 7.37
CA SER A 3 -2.28 -3.27 7.75
C SER A 3 -1.77 -1.99 7.07
N ALA A 4 -1.39 -1.01 7.89
CA ALA A 4 -0.71 0.19 7.45
C ALA A 4 0.67 -0.14 6.85
N TYR A 5 1.37 -1.13 7.40
CA TYR A 5 2.65 -1.63 6.87
C TYR A 5 2.49 -2.19 5.45
N ALA A 6 1.50 -3.06 5.23
CA ALA A 6 1.23 -3.62 3.91
C ALA A 6 0.78 -2.54 2.90
N THR A 7 0.03 -1.54 3.37
CA THR A 7 -0.34 -0.38 2.55
C THR A 7 0.87 0.46 2.14
N ALA A 8 1.76 0.75 3.09
CA ALA A 8 2.99 1.50 2.85
C ALA A 8 3.89 0.76 1.85
N LEU A 9 4.13 -0.54 2.03
CA LEU A 9 4.92 -1.33 1.07
C LEU A 9 4.28 -1.35 -0.32
N LYS A 10 2.96 -1.58 -0.43
CA LYS A 10 2.27 -1.59 -1.72
C LYS A 10 2.44 -0.27 -2.48
N VAL A 11 2.20 0.86 -1.82
CA VAL A 11 2.26 2.18 -2.45
C VAL A 11 3.71 2.59 -2.69
N GLY A 12 4.58 2.43 -1.70
CA GLY A 12 5.98 2.86 -1.76
C GLY A 12 6.80 2.07 -2.77
N SER A 13 6.70 0.73 -2.81
CA SER A 13 7.40 -0.09 -3.81
C SER A 13 6.98 0.29 -5.23
N THR A 14 5.67 0.48 -5.45
CA THR A 14 5.13 0.95 -6.73
C THR A 14 5.69 2.32 -7.10
N LEU A 15 5.71 3.27 -6.17
CA LEU A 15 6.26 4.61 -6.39
C LEU A 15 7.74 4.55 -6.79
N LEU A 16 8.55 3.73 -6.10
CA LEU A 16 9.97 3.55 -6.44
C LEU A 16 10.15 3.00 -7.85
N VAL A 17 9.35 2.01 -8.26
CA VAL A 17 9.40 1.47 -9.64
C VAL A 17 8.95 2.51 -10.67
N LEU A 18 7.88 3.26 -10.40
CA LEU A 18 7.42 4.34 -11.27
C LEU A 18 8.48 5.41 -11.46
N ASN A 19 9.22 5.73 -10.40
CA ASN A 19 10.32 6.68 -10.47
C ASN A 19 11.52 6.14 -11.27
N LEU A 20 11.81 4.83 -11.23
CA LEU A 20 12.80 4.22 -12.14
C LEU A 20 12.37 4.37 -13.61
N ILE A 21 11.09 4.17 -13.90
CA ILE A 21 10.53 4.37 -15.25
C ILE A 21 10.70 5.85 -15.66
N ALA A 22 10.32 6.78 -14.78
CA ALA A 22 10.37 8.21 -15.05
C ALA A 22 11.80 8.74 -15.27
N SER A 23 12.78 8.20 -14.56
CA SER A 23 14.20 8.57 -14.72
C SER A 23 14.87 7.93 -15.94
N GLY A 24 14.19 6.99 -16.62
CA GLY A 24 14.76 6.22 -17.72
C GLY A 24 15.84 5.23 -17.27
N ALA A 25 15.82 4.83 -15.99
CA ALA A 25 16.71 3.81 -15.47
C ALA A 25 16.49 2.46 -16.18
N THR A 26 17.53 1.63 -16.23
CA THR A 26 17.40 0.28 -16.77
C THR A 26 16.52 -0.57 -15.84
N LEU A 27 15.40 -1.06 -16.36
CA LEU A 27 14.49 -1.94 -15.66
C LEU A 27 14.87 -3.41 -15.88
N PRO A 28 14.47 -4.31 -14.97
CA PRO A 28 14.54 -5.74 -15.23
C PRO A 28 13.78 -6.09 -16.51
N ASP A 29 14.41 -6.86 -17.39
CA ASP A 29 13.75 -7.39 -18.58
C ASP A 29 12.84 -8.54 -18.17
N ILE A 30 11.57 -8.25 -17.93
CA ILE A 30 10.53 -9.20 -17.50
C ILE A 30 9.30 -8.96 -18.36
N GLU A 31 9.08 -9.82 -19.34
CA GLU A 31 7.88 -9.83 -20.15
C GLU A 31 7.24 -11.23 -20.07
N LEU A 32 6.05 -11.31 -19.48
CA LEU A 32 5.32 -12.57 -19.29
C LEU A 32 4.51 -12.92 -20.54
N GLU A 33 4.39 -14.22 -20.81
CA GLU A 33 3.63 -14.74 -21.95
C GLU A 33 2.12 -14.54 -21.75
N ASN A 34 1.60 -14.75 -20.54
CA ASN A 34 0.17 -14.70 -20.23
C ASN A 34 -0.11 -13.94 -18.91
N PRO A 35 0.24 -12.64 -18.81
CA PRO A 35 0.24 -11.91 -17.55
C PRO A 35 -1.13 -11.85 -16.86
N VAL A 36 -2.24 -11.83 -17.61
CA VAL A 36 -3.59 -11.79 -17.04
C VAL A 36 -3.92 -13.08 -16.29
N ASP A 37 -3.62 -14.24 -16.90
CA ASP A 37 -3.86 -15.54 -16.27
C ASP A 37 -2.88 -15.81 -15.12
N ASP A 38 -1.64 -15.31 -15.25
CA ASP A 38 -0.59 -15.49 -14.26
C ASP A 38 -0.94 -14.82 -12.92
N VAL A 39 -1.75 -13.75 -12.90
CA VAL A 39 -2.24 -13.14 -11.66
C VAL A 39 -3.00 -14.14 -10.81
N LEU A 40 -3.92 -14.92 -11.41
CA LEU A 40 -4.69 -15.92 -10.68
C LEU A 40 -3.80 -17.05 -10.19
N ARG A 41 -2.83 -17.49 -11.03
CA ARG A 41 -1.88 -18.55 -10.65
C ARG A 41 -1.07 -18.16 -9.43
N VAL A 42 -0.50 -16.94 -9.42
CA VAL A 42 0.27 -16.42 -8.27
C VAL A 42 -0.60 -16.26 -7.02
N SER A 43 -1.87 -15.85 -7.19
CA SER A 43 -2.79 -15.73 -6.06
C SER A 43 -3.13 -17.08 -5.41
N GLN A 44 -3.11 -18.17 -6.17
CA GLN A 44 -3.45 -19.52 -5.68
C GLN A 44 -2.21 -20.29 -5.21
N ASP A 45 -1.06 -20.05 -5.83
CA ASP A 45 0.20 -20.70 -5.53
C ASP A 45 1.33 -19.67 -5.39
N LYS A 46 1.79 -19.51 -4.14
CA LYS A 46 2.90 -18.63 -3.74
C LYS A 46 4.22 -18.98 -4.46
N ASN A 47 4.38 -20.22 -4.95
CA ASN A 47 5.56 -20.71 -5.64
C ASN A 47 5.34 -20.89 -7.16
N ALA A 48 4.24 -20.34 -7.69
CA ALA A 48 3.91 -20.47 -9.11
C ALA A 48 5.08 -20.03 -10.01
N THR A 49 5.40 -20.88 -10.97
CA THR A 49 6.39 -20.62 -12.00
C THR A 49 5.71 -20.08 -13.25
N LEU A 50 6.09 -18.89 -13.69
CA LEU A 50 5.49 -18.14 -14.80
C LEU A 50 6.37 -18.26 -16.04
N LYS A 51 5.76 -18.17 -17.22
CA LYS A 51 6.50 -18.22 -18.50
C LYS A 51 6.77 -16.83 -19.03
N ARG A 52 8.00 -16.59 -19.48
CA ARG A 52 8.41 -15.35 -20.13
C ARG A 52 8.37 -15.48 -21.65
N ASN A 53 8.21 -14.36 -22.35
CA ASN A 53 8.33 -14.29 -23.81
C ASN A 53 9.71 -14.72 -24.31
N SER A 54 10.74 -14.54 -23.49
CA SER A 54 12.11 -15.04 -23.74
C SER A 54 12.23 -16.58 -23.70
N GLY A 55 11.18 -17.30 -23.30
CA GLY A 55 11.11 -18.77 -23.28
C GLY A 55 11.64 -19.41 -21.99
N ASN A 56 12.27 -18.66 -21.10
CA ASN A 56 12.60 -19.11 -19.75
C ASN A 56 11.42 -18.89 -18.78
N SER A 57 11.51 -19.54 -17.63
CA SER A 57 10.55 -19.39 -16.54
C SER A 57 11.07 -18.49 -15.42
N ILE A 58 10.16 -17.91 -14.65
CA ILE A 58 10.45 -17.05 -13.49
C ILE A 58 9.33 -17.17 -12.45
N THR A 59 9.65 -17.13 -11.17
CA THR A 59 8.67 -17.09 -10.08
C THR A 59 8.24 -15.67 -9.72
N ALA A 60 7.10 -15.51 -9.05
CA ALA A 60 6.66 -14.20 -8.56
C ALA A 60 7.67 -13.56 -7.58
N LEU A 61 8.33 -14.39 -6.76
CA LEU A 61 9.38 -13.95 -5.84
C LEU A 61 10.60 -13.41 -6.61
N GLU A 62 11.09 -14.12 -7.62
CA GLU A 62 12.22 -13.68 -8.44
C GLU A 62 11.91 -12.38 -9.20
N ILE A 63 10.66 -12.18 -9.63
CA ILE A 63 10.22 -10.89 -10.21
C ILE A 63 10.38 -9.77 -9.19
N GLN A 64 9.88 -9.96 -7.96
CA GLN A 64 9.99 -8.97 -6.89
C GLN A 64 11.45 -8.69 -6.52
N GLU A 65 12.29 -9.74 -6.36
CA GLU A 65 13.72 -9.61 -6.08
C GLU A 65 14.43 -8.81 -7.20
N SER A 66 14.07 -9.05 -8.47
CA SER A 66 14.65 -8.32 -9.62
C SER A 66 14.32 -6.81 -9.60
N TYR A 67 13.08 -6.44 -9.27
CA TYR A 67 12.70 -5.04 -9.14
C TYR A 67 13.33 -4.37 -7.91
N LEU A 68 13.41 -5.08 -6.79
CA LEU A 68 14.10 -4.59 -5.59
C LEU A 68 15.58 -4.31 -5.88
N GLU A 69 16.29 -5.22 -6.57
CA GLU A 69 17.68 -5.01 -6.99
C GLU A 69 17.83 -3.77 -7.89
N ALA A 70 16.91 -3.56 -8.83
CA ALA A 70 16.93 -2.39 -9.70
C ALA A 70 16.73 -1.10 -8.90
N VAL A 71 15.84 -1.12 -7.90
CA VAL A 71 15.64 0.01 -6.99
C VAL A 71 16.89 0.26 -6.13
N GLU A 72 17.45 -0.76 -5.48
CA GLU A 72 18.66 -0.63 -4.64
C GLU A 72 19.84 -0.02 -5.41
N ARG A 73 20.00 -0.36 -6.69
CA ARG A 73 21.07 0.20 -7.56
C ARG A 73 20.90 1.69 -7.85
N ASN A 74 19.67 2.19 -7.91
CA ASN A 74 19.37 3.57 -8.33
C ASN A 74 19.05 4.50 -7.14
N TYR A 75 18.79 3.97 -5.95
CA TYR A 75 18.34 4.73 -4.78
C TYR A 75 19.40 4.89 -3.68
N SER A 76 20.68 5.01 -4.06
CA SER A 76 21.77 5.26 -3.10
C SER A 76 21.65 6.68 -2.51
N GLY A 77 21.24 6.78 -1.24
CA GLY A 77 21.14 8.06 -0.53
C GLY A 77 19.77 8.75 -0.59
N GLY A 78 18.70 8.00 -0.84
CA GLY A 78 17.32 8.51 -0.80
C GLY A 78 16.89 9.07 0.56
N ASN A 79 15.70 9.69 0.60
CA ASN A 79 15.12 10.19 1.84
C ASN A 79 14.74 9.04 2.81
N LYS A 80 14.46 9.39 4.07
CA LYS A 80 14.17 8.40 5.14
C LYS A 80 13.05 7.43 4.77
N GLU A 81 12.00 7.93 4.10
CA GLU A 81 10.84 7.13 3.70
C GLU A 81 11.21 6.09 2.63
N SER A 82 11.89 6.51 1.57
CA SER A 82 12.35 5.61 0.50
C SER A 82 13.30 4.55 1.08
N GLY A 83 14.18 4.94 2.00
CA GLY A 83 15.07 4.01 2.70
C GLY A 83 14.31 2.96 3.52
N TRP A 84 13.28 3.38 4.26
CA TRP A 84 12.42 2.45 5.01
C TRP A 84 11.70 1.48 4.09
N ILE A 85 11.10 1.95 2.99
CA ILE A 85 10.40 1.10 2.02
C ILE A 85 11.33 0.04 1.42
N ILE A 86 12.55 0.43 1.00
CA ILE A 86 13.53 -0.51 0.42
C ILE A 86 13.93 -1.56 1.46
N GLN A 87 14.22 -1.13 2.69
CA GLN A 87 14.60 -2.04 3.77
C GLN A 87 13.50 -3.04 4.10
N GLU A 88 12.26 -2.57 4.25
CA GLU A 88 11.13 -3.40 4.63
C GLU A 88 10.62 -4.27 3.47
N TRP A 89 10.74 -3.83 2.22
CA TRP A 89 10.50 -4.67 1.05
C TRP A 89 11.50 -5.83 1.02
N LYS A 90 12.80 -5.55 1.19
CA LYS A 90 13.84 -6.57 1.27
C LYS A 90 13.59 -7.58 2.38
N ARG A 91 13.30 -7.08 3.58
CA ARG A 91 12.98 -7.91 4.74
C ARG A 91 11.77 -8.82 4.47
N THR A 92 10.70 -8.26 3.89
CA THR A 92 9.49 -9.00 3.57
C THR A 92 9.75 -10.13 2.57
N LEU A 93 10.57 -9.90 1.54
CA LEU A 93 10.92 -10.96 0.57
C LEU A 93 11.81 -12.05 1.20
N ASP A 94 12.77 -11.67 2.04
CA ASP A 94 13.64 -12.62 2.76
C ASP A 94 12.83 -13.50 3.71
N GLU A 95 11.93 -12.91 4.49
CA GLU A 95 11.04 -13.65 5.39
C GLU A 95 10.04 -14.49 4.59
N PHE A 96 9.45 -13.98 3.50
CA PHE A 96 8.59 -14.79 2.64
C PHE A 96 9.31 -16.05 2.13
N LYS A 97 10.59 -15.94 1.79
CA LYS A 97 11.41 -17.05 1.27
C LYS A 97 11.81 -18.06 2.33
N HIS A 98 12.08 -17.61 3.56
CA HIS A 98 12.74 -18.42 4.57
C HIS A 98 11.90 -18.71 5.81
N ASN A 99 11.01 -17.79 6.19
CA ASN A 99 10.25 -17.81 7.45
C ASN A 99 8.89 -17.09 7.24
N PRO A 100 8.02 -17.55 6.33
CA PRO A 100 6.81 -16.82 5.94
C PRO A 100 5.85 -16.59 7.11
N GLU A 101 5.90 -17.41 8.16
CA GLU A 101 5.15 -17.22 9.40
C GLU A 101 5.50 -15.90 10.11
N LYS A 102 6.70 -15.36 9.93
CA LYS A 102 7.10 -14.07 10.53
C LYS A 102 6.39 -12.86 9.92
N LEU A 103 5.65 -13.04 8.84
CA LEU A 103 4.87 -11.99 8.19
C LEU A 103 3.50 -11.79 8.85
N SER A 104 3.08 -12.70 9.73
CA SER A 104 1.72 -12.75 10.31
C SER A 104 1.41 -11.66 11.33
N ASP A 105 2.32 -10.70 11.54
CA ASP A 105 2.12 -9.51 12.36
C ASP A 105 1.91 -8.25 11.48
N ARG A 106 2.20 -8.28 10.17
CA ARG A 106 2.23 -7.05 9.36
C ARG A 106 1.78 -7.18 7.92
N ILE A 107 1.65 -8.39 7.38
CA ILE A 107 1.15 -8.63 6.01
C ILE A 107 -0.25 -9.26 6.08
N ASP A 108 -1.26 -8.58 5.53
CA ASP A 108 -2.68 -8.95 5.71
C ASP A 108 -2.99 -10.42 5.40
N TRP A 109 -2.47 -10.98 4.30
CA TRP A 109 -2.74 -12.38 3.96
C TRP A 109 -2.13 -13.35 5.00
N ALA A 110 -0.96 -13.03 5.54
CA ALA A 110 -0.27 -13.88 6.52
C ALA A 110 -0.94 -13.77 7.89
N ILE A 111 -1.41 -12.57 8.26
CA ILE A 111 -2.22 -12.34 9.47
C ILE A 111 -3.50 -13.19 9.39
N LYS A 112 -4.23 -13.12 8.26
CA LYS A 112 -5.45 -13.91 8.05
C LYS A 112 -5.19 -15.41 8.04
N GLU A 113 -4.12 -15.85 7.37
CA GLU A 113 -3.76 -17.28 7.32
C GLU A 113 -3.49 -17.82 8.73
N LYS A 114 -2.74 -17.09 9.57
CA LYS A 114 -2.54 -17.44 10.98
C LYS A 114 -3.89 -17.52 11.73
N LEU A 115 -4.67 -16.44 11.67
CA LEU A 115 -5.96 -16.33 12.38
C LEU A 115 -6.93 -17.46 12.00
N PHE A 116 -7.05 -17.77 10.71
CA PHE A 116 -7.96 -18.82 10.25
C PHE A 116 -7.44 -20.21 10.60
N THR A 117 -6.13 -20.43 10.52
CA THR A 117 -5.52 -21.71 10.92
C THR A 117 -5.79 -21.99 12.39
N GLU A 118 -5.53 -21.02 13.28
CA GLU A 118 -5.76 -21.16 14.72
C GLU A 118 -7.26 -21.37 15.05
N PHE A 119 -8.16 -20.66 14.36
CA PHE A 119 -9.60 -20.84 14.53
C PHE A 119 -10.07 -22.23 14.08
N MET A 120 -9.64 -22.70 12.90
CA MET A 120 -9.99 -24.02 12.40
C MET A 120 -9.46 -25.13 13.31
N GLU A 121 -8.24 -25.00 13.84
CA GLU A 121 -7.67 -25.97 14.78
C GLU A 121 -8.49 -26.04 16.08
N THR A 122 -8.96 -24.90 16.57
CA THR A 122 -9.75 -24.80 17.81
C THR A 122 -11.16 -25.36 17.63
N GLU A 123 -11.82 -25.05 16.52
CA GLU A 123 -13.20 -25.44 16.25
C GLU A 123 -13.32 -26.75 15.45
N ASN A 124 -12.19 -27.37 15.10
CA ASN A 124 -12.09 -28.58 14.29
C ASN A 124 -12.85 -28.45 12.95
N MET A 125 -12.55 -27.37 12.22
CA MET A 125 -13.12 -27.02 10.91
C MET A 125 -12.13 -27.27 9.75
N ASP A 126 -12.64 -27.24 8.52
CA ASP A 126 -11.81 -27.27 7.31
C ASP A 126 -11.87 -25.96 6.52
N TRP A 127 -11.04 -25.85 5.48
CA TRP A 127 -10.97 -24.66 4.61
C TRP A 127 -12.22 -24.42 3.76
N ASP A 128 -13.10 -25.41 3.61
CA ASP A 128 -14.32 -25.33 2.83
C ASP A 128 -15.53 -24.89 3.68
N ASP A 129 -15.35 -24.73 5.00
CA ASP A 129 -16.40 -24.28 5.91
C ASP A 129 -16.85 -22.84 5.58
N PRO A 130 -18.16 -22.61 5.33
CA PRO A 130 -18.69 -21.27 5.04
C PRO A 130 -18.41 -20.23 6.14
N MET A 131 -18.15 -20.66 7.38
CA MET A 131 -17.81 -19.77 8.48
C MET A 131 -16.51 -18.99 8.21
N LEU A 132 -15.54 -19.59 7.50
CA LEU A 132 -14.30 -18.89 7.15
C LEU A 132 -14.53 -17.68 6.25
N GLN A 133 -15.55 -17.72 5.38
CA GLN A 133 -15.94 -16.56 4.57
C GLN A 133 -16.44 -15.42 5.46
N SER A 134 -17.16 -15.75 6.53
CA SER A 134 -17.63 -14.74 7.49
C SER A 134 -16.47 -14.15 8.29
N LEU A 135 -15.48 -14.95 8.68
CA LEU A 135 -14.25 -14.45 9.30
C LEU A 135 -13.43 -13.55 8.37
N ASP A 136 -13.34 -13.90 7.08
CA ASP A 136 -12.67 -13.05 6.08
C ASP A 136 -13.36 -11.70 5.90
N LEU A 137 -14.69 -11.66 5.95
CA LEU A 137 -15.42 -10.39 5.99
C LEU A 137 -15.17 -9.62 7.29
N GLU A 138 -15.23 -10.29 8.45
CA GLU A 138 -15.08 -9.65 9.75
C GLU A 138 -13.65 -9.12 9.99
N TYR A 139 -12.63 -9.73 9.38
CA TYR A 139 -11.26 -9.20 9.37
C TYR A 139 -11.20 -7.76 8.82
N HIS A 140 -12.03 -7.45 7.83
CA HIS A 140 -12.06 -6.14 7.18
C HIS A 140 -13.11 -5.19 7.79
N ASN A 141 -13.80 -5.59 8.86
CA ASN A 141 -14.75 -4.71 9.53
C ASN A 141 -14.00 -3.55 10.21
N LEU A 142 -14.44 -2.33 9.94
CA LEU A 142 -13.81 -1.10 10.44
C LEU A 142 -14.30 -0.71 11.85
N ASP A 143 -15.35 -1.35 12.35
CA ASP A 143 -15.86 -1.14 13.71
C ASP A 143 -14.79 -1.56 14.75
N PRO A 144 -14.30 -0.63 15.59
CA PRO A 144 -13.26 -0.91 16.58
C PRO A 144 -13.62 -2.01 17.58
N ASP A 145 -14.91 -2.22 17.86
CA ASP A 145 -15.38 -3.18 18.87
C ASP A 145 -15.67 -4.57 18.27
N ARG A 146 -15.61 -4.72 16.94
CA ARG A 146 -16.02 -5.96 16.24
C ARG A 146 -14.98 -6.51 15.28
N GLY A 147 -14.29 -5.63 14.53
CA GLY A 147 -13.39 -6.06 13.48
C GLY A 147 -12.21 -6.86 14.00
N LEU A 148 -11.96 -8.03 13.42
CA LEU A 148 -10.93 -8.94 13.92
C LEU A 148 -9.54 -8.28 13.87
N TYR A 149 -9.23 -7.55 12.79
CA TYR A 149 -7.96 -6.80 12.72
C TYR A 149 -7.85 -5.72 13.81
N ARG A 150 -8.96 -5.06 14.17
CA ARG A 150 -8.98 -4.05 15.25
C ARG A 150 -8.74 -4.68 16.62
N GLY A 151 -9.27 -5.88 16.86
CA GLY A 151 -8.96 -6.67 18.04
C GLY A 151 -7.46 -6.97 18.14
N LEU A 152 -6.84 -7.43 17.04
CA LEU A 152 -5.40 -7.70 17.00
C LEU A 152 -4.56 -6.44 17.25
N GLU A 153 -4.98 -5.27 16.75
CA GLU A 153 -4.32 -3.99 17.06
C GLU A 153 -4.39 -3.65 18.55
N GLN A 154 -5.55 -3.80 19.18
CA GLN A 154 -5.74 -3.54 20.62
C GLN A 154 -4.90 -4.46 21.51
N GLU A 155 -4.72 -5.70 21.07
CA GLU A 155 -3.89 -6.71 21.74
C GLU A 155 -2.39 -6.57 21.41
N ASN A 156 -2.01 -5.64 20.52
CA ASN A 156 -0.64 -5.44 20.02
C ASN A 156 -0.05 -6.69 19.32
N GLU A 157 -0.90 -7.50 18.69
CA GLU A 157 -0.47 -8.67 17.92
C GLU A 157 -0.03 -8.33 16.48
N VAL A 158 -0.38 -7.13 16.01
CA VAL A 158 0.02 -6.62 14.70
C VAL A 158 0.90 -5.38 14.83
N TYR A 159 1.77 -5.19 13.85
CA TYR A 159 2.71 -4.08 13.79
C TYR A 159 1.97 -2.75 13.55
N SER A 160 2.15 -1.81 14.48
CA SER A 160 1.66 -0.44 14.35
C SER A 160 2.71 0.46 13.68
N LEU A 161 2.40 0.93 12.47
CA LEU A 161 3.27 1.85 11.71
C LEU A 161 3.04 3.33 12.08
N LEU A 162 1.83 3.67 12.50
CA LEU A 162 1.39 5.05 12.77
C LEU A 162 0.86 5.12 14.19
N THR A 163 1.07 6.25 14.87
CA THR A 163 0.47 6.43 16.19
C THR A 163 -0.99 6.87 16.10
N GLU A 164 -1.76 6.63 17.16
CA GLU A 164 -3.15 7.08 17.25
C GLU A 164 -3.28 8.61 17.14
N GLU A 165 -2.27 9.35 17.63
CA GLU A 165 -2.22 10.80 17.50
C GLU A 165 -2.03 11.24 16.03
N GLU A 166 -1.19 10.54 15.27
CA GLU A 166 -0.98 10.81 13.84
C GLU A 166 -2.26 10.54 13.03
N ILE A 167 -2.94 9.42 13.33
CA ILE A 167 -4.22 9.06 12.69
C ILE A 167 -5.30 10.08 13.06
N SER A 168 -5.46 10.39 14.36
CA SER A 168 -6.45 11.35 14.85
C SER A 168 -6.23 12.74 14.25
N ARG A 169 -4.97 13.18 14.14
CA ARG A 169 -4.64 14.44 13.47
C ARG A 169 -5.07 14.45 12.01
N ALA A 170 -4.89 13.34 11.29
CA ALA A 170 -5.25 13.26 9.87
C ALA A 170 -6.76 13.32 9.60
N ILE A 171 -7.60 13.03 10.61
CA ILE A 171 -9.06 13.21 10.52
C ILE A 171 -9.41 14.70 10.42
N GLU A 172 -8.74 15.56 11.19
CA GLU A 172 -9.07 16.98 11.29
C GLU A 172 -8.26 17.88 10.35
N PHE A 173 -7.03 17.47 10.03
CA PHE A 173 -6.07 18.29 9.31
C PHE A 173 -5.70 17.67 7.96
N PRO A 174 -5.95 18.39 6.84
CA PRO A 174 -5.56 17.91 5.52
C PRO A 174 -4.03 17.87 5.38
N PRO A 175 -3.50 17.06 4.45
CA PRO A 175 -2.06 16.99 4.21
C PRO A 175 -1.52 18.35 3.77
N GLU A 176 -0.45 18.76 4.45
CA GLU A 176 0.26 20.00 4.14
C GLU A 176 0.95 19.92 2.76
N GLY A 177 1.21 21.08 2.15
CA GLY A 177 1.89 21.12 0.85
C GLY A 177 1.15 20.35 -0.25
N THR A 178 -0.18 20.37 -0.20
CA THR A 178 -1.02 19.90 -1.30
C THR A 178 -2.24 20.81 -1.43
N ARG A 179 -2.91 20.74 -2.58
CA ARG A 179 -4.22 21.39 -2.78
C ARG A 179 -5.30 20.95 -1.77
N ALA A 180 -5.14 19.81 -1.10
CA ALA A 180 -6.07 19.39 -0.05
C ALA A 180 -6.07 20.35 1.13
N LYS A 181 -4.92 20.99 1.45
CA LYS A 181 -4.85 22.03 2.49
C LYS A 181 -5.75 23.21 2.16
N ILE A 182 -5.73 23.68 0.91
CA ILE A 182 -6.58 24.79 0.46
C ILE A 182 -8.06 24.41 0.57
N ARG A 183 -8.43 23.20 0.11
CA ARG A 183 -9.82 22.72 0.24
C ARG A 183 -10.27 22.61 1.70
N GLY A 184 -9.45 22.02 2.57
CA GLY A 184 -9.79 21.89 3.99
C GLY A 184 -9.94 23.25 4.69
N GLU A 185 -9.06 24.21 4.39
CA GLU A 185 -9.16 25.57 4.92
C GLU A 185 -10.38 26.33 4.39
N ALA A 186 -10.75 26.12 3.11
CA ALA A 186 -11.96 26.71 2.54
C ALA A 186 -13.22 26.17 3.23
N VAL A 187 -13.32 24.84 3.44
CA VAL A 187 -14.42 24.24 4.21
C VAL A 187 -14.47 24.79 5.64
N ARG A 188 -13.32 24.93 6.29
CA ARG A 188 -13.26 25.40 7.68
C ARG A 188 -13.71 26.86 7.86
N LYS A 189 -13.46 27.73 6.88
CA LYS A 189 -13.72 29.18 7.00
C LYS A 189 -14.98 29.66 6.29
N GLU A 190 -15.36 29.00 5.19
CA GLU A 190 -16.33 29.51 4.22
C GLU A 190 -17.36 28.44 3.82
N SER A 191 -17.57 27.39 4.63
CA SER A 191 -18.49 26.28 4.28
C SER A 191 -19.87 26.72 3.83
N GLU A 192 -20.45 27.75 4.46
CA GLU A 192 -21.76 28.29 4.12
C GLU A 192 -21.80 29.04 2.78
N ASN A 193 -20.64 29.50 2.29
CA ASN A 193 -20.51 30.25 1.05
C ASN A 193 -20.06 29.37 -0.12
N ILE A 194 -19.80 28.08 0.13
CA ILE A 194 -19.36 27.12 -0.88
C ILE A 194 -20.59 26.42 -1.48
N LYS A 195 -20.71 26.55 -2.81
CA LYS A 195 -21.74 25.89 -3.60
C LYS A 195 -21.34 24.46 -3.98
N SER A 196 -20.08 24.25 -4.38
CA SER A 196 -19.56 22.94 -4.75
C SER A 196 -18.03 22.84 -4.58
N ILE A 197 -17.51 21.64 -4.31
CA ILE A 197 -16.07 21.36 -4.17
C ILE A 197 -15.68 20.15 -5.03
N HIS A 198 -14.58 20.29 -5.76
CA HIS A 198 -14.00 19.23 -6.57
C HIS A 198 -12.48 19.10 -6.35
N TRP A 199 -11.87 18.10 -6.98
CA TRP A 199 -10.42 17.88 -6.86
C TRP A 199 -9.60 19.07 -7.37
N THR A 200 -10.10 19.76 -8.39
CA THR A 200 -9.40 20.84 -9.10
C THR A 200 -10.01 22.21 -8.87
N GLY A 201 -10.98 22.38 -7.97
CA GLY A 201 -11.54 23.71 -7.73
C GLY A 201 -12.66 23.76 -6.70
N ILE A 202 -13.03 25.00 -6.34
CA ILE A 202 -14.11 25.34 -5.41
C ILE A 202 -14.99 26.41 -6.07
N GLU A 203 -16.30 26.17 -6.11
CA GLU A 203 -17.29 27.14 -6.57
C GLU A 203 -18.01 27.74 -5.36
N PHE A 204 -18.11 29.07 -5.32
CA PHE A 204 -18.81 29.80 -4.28
C PHE A 204 -20.19 30.25 -4.73
N GLU A 205 -21.09 30.50 -3.79
CA GLU A 205 -22.49 30.90 -4.07
C GLU A 205 -22.60 32.23 -4.84
N ASN A 206 -21.59 33.10 -4.71
CA ASN A 206 -21.50 34.35 -5.48
C ASN A 206 -21.05 34.15 -6.94
N GLY A 207 -20.83 32.91 -7.38
CA GLY A 207 -20.39 32.55 -8.72
C GLY A 207 -18.87 32.59 -8.93
N ASN A 208 -18.08 32.95 -7.90
CA ASN A 208 -16.62 32.89 -7.99
C ASN A 208 -16.15 31.44 -8.00
N ILE A 209 -15.10 31.17 -8.79
CA ILE A 209 -14.45 29.86 -8.86
C ILE A 209 -12.99 30.02 -8.48
N LEU A 210 -12.55 29.24 -7.50
CA LEU A 210 -11.15 29.05 -7.17
C LEU A 210 -10.64 27.81 -7.92
N ASP A 211 -9.86 28.04 -8.98
CA ASP A 211 -9.21 26.96 -9.74
C ASP A 211 -7.93 26.48 -9.03
N LEU A 212 -7.87 25.18 -8.77
CA LEU A 212 -6.77 24.46 -8.12
C LEU A 212 -6.05 23.51 -9.09
N THR A 213 -6.35 23.56 -10.39
CA THR A 213 -5.72 22.70 -11.41
C THR A 213 -4.22 22.95 -11.49
N GLY A 214 -3.82 24.22 -11.51
CA GLY A 214 -2.42 24.65 -11.50
C GLY A 214 -1.79 24.71 -10.11
N VAL A 215 -2.57 24.47 -9.04
CA VAL A 215 -2.04 24.37 -7.68
C VAL A 215 -1.54 22.96 -7.47
N ILE A 216 -0.34 22.72 -7.96
CA ILE A 216 0.57 21.72 -7.43
C ILE A 216 1.57 22.53 -6.59
N SER A 217 1.88 22.08 -5.37
CA SER A 217 3.04 22.47 -4.53
C SER A 217 2.84 21.75 -3.20
N GLN A 218 3.82 21.09 -2.56
CA GLN A 218 5.08 21.65 -2.05
C GLN A 218 6.21 21.66 -3.10
N ASP A 219 6.52 22.81 -3.71
CA ASP A 219 7.39 22.99 -4.91
C ASP A 219 7.31 21.80 -5.91
N ASP A 220 6.06 21.61 -6.32
CA ASP A 220 5.47 20.88 -7.44
C ASP A 220 5.65 19.36 -7.56
N VAL A 221 5.76 18.69 -6.40
CA VAL A 221 6.06 17.25 -6.13
C VAL A 221 7.50 17.07 -5.57
N GLU A 222 8.23 18.17 -5.29
CA GLU A 222 9.69 18.30 -5.37
C GLU A 222 10.14 18.31 -6.85
N LYS A 223 11.16 19.07 -7.28
CA LYS A 223 11.70 19.03 -8.66
C LYS A 223 11.88 17.58 -9.17
N THR A 224 11.07 17.08 -10.10
CA THR A 224 11.04 15.75 -10.74
C THR A 224 12.42 15.06 -11.05
N HIS A 225 13.25 14.67 -10.06
CA HIS A 225 14.63 14.11 -10.21
C HIS A 225 15.81 15.11 -10.43
N ALA A 226 15.70 16.41 -10.18
CA ALA A 226 16.71 17.39 -10.61
C ALA A 226 17.93 17.58 -9.67
N THR A 227 18.77 16.55 -9.52
CA THR A 227 20.25 16.58 -9.63
C THR A 227 20.79 15.16 -9.37
N GLY A 228 21.18 14.46 -10.43
CA GLY A 228 21.98 13.23 -10.37
C GLY A 228 21.24 11.99 -10.79
#